data_AF-A0A6G8DC22-F1
#
_entry.id   AF-A0A6G8DC22-F1
#
_cell.length_a   1.000
_cell.length_b   1.000
_cell.length_c   1.000
_cell.angle_alpha   90.00
_cell.angle_beta   90.00
_cell.angle_gamma   90.00
#
_symmetry.space_group_name_H-M   'P 1'
#
loop_
_entity.id
_entity.type
_entity.pdbx_description
1 polymer ?
#
loop_
_entity_poly.entity_id
_entity_poly.type
_entity_poly.pdbx_seq_one_letter_code
_entity_poly.pdbx_strand_id
1 'polypeptide(L)'
;MTTVRAFQTISFCCLLLTGGAVFAQTPVDPMGGMGEKLAKLGGQMHVAAKKCGGYTEEQLEKMKAEQRKNSANLAMTEEAFDKAFAEGERLLEERWKNMSSAERAAACEEMKSIPDGV
;
A
#
# COMPACT_ATOMS: atom_id res chain seq x y z
N MET A 1 43.35 -25.06 -11.67
CA MET A 1 42.65 -26.35 -11.50
C MET A 1 43.19 -27.04 -10.26
N THR A 2 42.48 -26.95 -9.12
CA THR A 2 42.33 -28.05 -8.15
C THR A 2 41.12 -27.74 -7.29
N THR A 3 40.26 -28.74 -7.13
CA THR A 3 38.89 -28.70 -6.61
C THR A 3 38.82 -29.32 -5.21
N VAL A 4 37.99 -28.70 -4.36
CA VAL A 4 37.02 -29.30 -3.40
C VAL A 4 37.52 -30.05 -2.14
N ARG A 5 36.98 -29.61 -0.98
CA ARG A 5 36.26 -30.39 0.08
C ARG A 5 36.07 -29.46 1.29
N ALA A 6 34.91 -28.87 1.61
CA ALA A 6 33.64 -29.45 2.06
C ALA A 6 33.83 -30.55 3.13
N PHE A 7 33.69 -30.22 4.43
CA PHE A 7 32.79 -30.87 5.39
C PHE A 7 33.05 -30.42 6.85
N GLN A 8 31.95 -30.07 7.56
CA GLN A 8 31.66 -30.32 8.99
C GLN A 8 32.62 -29.74 10.06
N THR A 9 32.19 -29.12 11.16
CA THR A 9 31.06 -29.43 12.06
C THR A 9 30.74 -28.25 12.99
N ILE A 10 29.48 -28.25 13.43
CA ILE A 10 28.82 -27.39 14.42
C ILE A 10 29.52 -27.45 15.79
N SER A 11 29.75 -26.32 16.46
CA SER A 11 29.73 -26.29 17.94
C SER A 11 29.36 -24.90 18.48
N PHE A 12 28.30 -24.92 19.26
CA PHE A 12 27.72 -23.86 20.08
C PHE A 12 28.74 -23.37 21.12
N CYS A 13 29.05 -22.07 21.16
CA CYS A 13 29.33 -21.41 22.43
C CYS A 13 29.13 -19.89 22.34
N CYS A 14 28.39 -19.39 23.31
CA CYS A 14 28.00 -18.00 23.49
C CYS A 14 29.19 -17.04 23.63
N LEU A 15 28.84 -15.76 23.45
CA LEU A 15 29.54 -14.56 23.92
C LEU A 15 30.82 -14.24 23.16
N LEU A 16 30.77 -13.16 22.36
CA LEU A 16 31.52 -11.94 22.69
C LEU A 16 30.80 -10.74 22.06
N LEU A 17 30.12 -10.01 22.94
CA LEU A 17 29.83 -8.59 22.79
C LEU A 17 31.12 -7.84 22.44
N THR A 18 31.11 -7.08 21.35
CA THR A 18 31.45 -5.63 21.28
C THR A 18 31.80 -5.25 19.85
N GLY A 19 31.00 -4.38 19.25
CA GLY A 19 31.26 -3.81 17.94
C GLY A 19 30.06 -2.99 17.49
N GLY A 20 30.00 -1.75 17.96
CA GLY A 20 28.92 -0.82 17.67
C GLY A 20 28.80 -0.56 16.17
N ALA A 21 27.75 -1.13 15.58
CA ALA A 21 27.02 -0.50 14.51
C ALA A 21 25.57 -0.51 14.97
N VAL A 22 25.08 0.66 15.36
CA VAL A 22 23.66 0.92 15.51
C VAL A 22 23.04 0.75 14.12
N PHE A 23 22.74 -0.48 13.74
CA PHE A 23 21.60 -0.69 12.86
C PHE A 23 20.40 -0.46 13.76
N ALA A 24 19.87 0.75 13.66
CA ALA A 24 18.52 1.05 14.12
C ALA A 24 17.66 -0.15 13.73
N GLN A 25 17.17 -0.88 14.72
CA GLN A 25 16.12 -1.85 14.51
C GLN A 25 14.95 -1.00 14.03
N THR A 26 14.82 -0.86 12.71
CA THR A 26 13.63 -0.26 12.11
C THR A 26 12.47 -1.00 12.75
N PRO A 27 11.58 -0.31 13.49
CA PRO A 27 10.39 -0.95 13.98
C PRO A 27 9.65 -1.42 12.72
N VAL A 28 9.74 -2.72 12.45
CA VAL A 28 8.82 -3.39 11.54
C VAL A 28 7.51 -3.42 12.28
N ASP A 29 6.83 -2.28 12.26
CA ASP A 29 5.54 -2.11 12.91
C ASP A 29 4.54 -2.89 12.03
N PRO A 30 4.06 -4.07 12.46
CA PRO A 30 3.15 -4.87 11.65
C PRO A 30 1.82 -4.15 11.42
N MET A 31 1.52 -3.10 12.22
CA MET A 31 0.37 -2.22 12.09
C MET A 31 0.66 -0.98 11.24
N GLY A 32 1.92 -0.49 11.24
CA GLY A 32 2.33 0.74 10.55
C GLY A 32 2.18 0.69 9.01
N GLY A 33 1.98 -0.50 8.43
CA GLY A 33 1.76 -0.66 7.00
C GLY A 33 0.30 -0.74 6.56
N MET A 34 -0.66 -0.98 7.47
CA MET A 34 -2.05 -1.19 7.07
C MET A 34 -2.74 0.10 6.64
N GLY A 35 -2.52 1.20 7.38
CA GLY A 35 -3.03 2.53 7.03
C GLY A 35 -2.55 2.98 5.64
N GLU A 36 -1.26 2.81 5.36
CA GLU A 36 -0.67 3.15 4.06
C GLU A 36 -1.27 2.32 2.91
N LYS A 37 -1.44 1.01 3.11
CA LYS A 37 -2.08 0.14 2.11
C LYS A 37 -3.51 0.55 1.83
N LEU A 38 -4.28 0.88 2.86
CA LEU A 38 -5.67 1.33 2.71
C LEU A 38 -5.74 2.69 2.02
N ALA A 39 -4.93 3.67 2.42
CA ALA A 39 -4.88 4.98 1.77
C ALA A 39 -4.54 4.85 0.29
N LYS A 40 -3.55 4.03 -0.05
CA LYS A 40 -3.16 3.73 -1.43
C LYS A 40 -4.28 3.05 -2.22
N LEU A 41 -4.97 2.08 -1.62
CA LEU A 41 -6.15 1.46 -2.24
C LEU A 41 -7.27 2.50 -2.47
N GLY A 42 -7.51 3.38 -1.49
CA GLY A 42 -8.48 4.47 -1.59
C GLY A 42 -8.21 5.38 -2.78
N GLY A 43 -6.95 5.79 -2.98
CA GLY A 43 -6.55 6.60 -4.14
C GLY A 43 -6.79 5.89 -5.48
N GLN A 44 -6.51 4.57 -5.54
CA GLN A 44 -6.84 3.77 -6.72
C GLN A 44 -8.35 3.76 -6.97
N MET A 45 -9.16 3.45 -5.94
CA MET A 45 -10.61 3.41 -6.09
C MET A 45 -11.20 4.77 -6.45
N HIS A 46 -10.65 5.87 -5.94
CA HIS A 46 -11.07 7.23 -6.26
C HIS A 46 -10.90 7.51 -7.76
N VAL A 47 -9.73 7.18 -8.34
CA VAL A 47 -9.50 7.32 -9.78
C VAL A 47 -10.42 6.39 -10.57
N ALA A 48 -10.59 5.13 -10.16
CA ALA A 48 -11.48 4.19 -10.83
C ALA A 48 -12.91 4.72 -10.87
N ALA A 49 -13.44 5.14 -9.72
CA ALA A 49 -14.78 5.70 -9.57
C ALA A 49 -14.99 6.95 -10.44
N LYS A 50 -14.00 7.86 -10.47
CA LYS A 50 -14.01 9.04 -11.33
C LYS A 50 -14.03 8.68 -12.82
N LYS A 51 -13.26 7.69 -13.24
CA LYS A 51 -13.22 7.23 -14.65
C LYS A 51 -14.49 6.48 -15.06
N CYS A 52 -15.12 5.77 -14.12
CA CYS A 52 -16.33 5.01 -14.36
C CYS A 52 -17.62 5.84 -14.22
N GLY A 53 -17.54 7.06 -13.69
CA GLY A 53 -18.64 8.04 -13.66
C GLY A 53 -19.76 7.75 -12.65
N GLY A 54 -19.52 6.86 -11.68
CA GLY A 54 -20.52 6.46 -10.68
C GLY A 54 -20.70 7.45 -9.53
N TYR A 55 -19.77 8.40 -9.36
CA TYR A 55 -19.75 9.34 -8.25
C TYR A 55 -19.40 10.75 -8.74
N THR A 56 -19.97 11.77 -8.11
CA THR A 56 -19.58 13.17 -8.33
C THR A 56 -18.23 13.46 -7.67
N GLU A 57 -17.53 14.49 -8.15
CA GLU A 57 -16.26 14.93 -7.54
C GLU A 57 -16.42 15.23 -6.04
N GLU A 58 -17.54 15.86 -5.65
CA GLU A 58 -17.83 16.18 -4.26
C GLU A 58 -18.02 14.92 -3.40
N GLN A 59 -18.67 13.87 -3.93
CA GLN A 59 -18.81 12.59 -3.24
C GLN A 59 -17.45 11.91 -3.06
N LEU A 60 -16.60 11.95 -4.08
CA LEU A 60 -15.26 11.37 -4.03
C LEU A 60 -14.35 12.10 -3.03
N GLU A 61 -14.40 13.42 -2.99
CA GLU A 61 -13.68 14.22 -1.99
C GLU A 61 -14.19 13.97 -0.57
N LYS A 62 -15.51 13.81 -0.40
CA LYS A 62 -16.08 13.42 0.89
C LYS A 62 -15.57 12.06 1.34
N MET A 63 -15.55 11.07 0.45
CA MET A 63 -15.02 9.73 0.75
C MET A 63 -13.53 9.76 1.13
N LYS A 64 -12.73 10.56 0.41
CA LYS A 64 -11.32 10.76 0.74
C LYS A 64 -11.16 11.38 2.13
N ALA A 65 -11.94 12.41 2.45
CA ALA A 65 -11.91 13.06 3.76
C ALA A 65 -12.32 12.10 4.90
N GLU A 66 -13.32 11.25 4.67
CA GLU A 66 -13.73 10.21 5.62
C GLU A 66 -12.62 9.16 5.81
N GLN A 67 -11.99 8.71 4.73
CA GLN A 67 -10.88 7.77 4.80
C GLN A 67 -9.68 8.37 5.54
N ARG A 68 -9.36 9.64 5.25
CA ARG A 68 -8.30 10.41 5.92
C ARG A 68 -8.54 10.49 7.41
N LYS A 69 -9.77 10.83 7.82
CA LYS A 69 -10.16 10.87 9.24
C LYS A 69 -10.03 9.50 9.91
N ASN A 70 -10.46 8.44 9.24
CA ASN A 70 -10.40 7.08 9.78
C ASN A 70 -8.97 6.52 9.83
N SER A 71 -8.06 7.02 9.00
CA SER A 71 -6.65 6.60 8.98
C SER A 71 -5.89 6.95 10.27
N ALA A 72 -6.35 7.98 11.01
CA ALA A 72 -5.80 8.31 12.32
C ALA A 72 -5.92 7.16 13.32
N ASN A 73 -6.99 6.35 13.22
CA ASN A 73 -7.18 5.16 14.05
C ASN A 73 -6.17 4.04 13.73
N LEU A 74 -5.44 4.17 12.61
CA LEU A 74 -4.41 3.24 12.16
C LEU A 74 -3.00 3.81 12.39
N ALA A 75 -2.86 4.76 13.31
CA ALA A 75 -1.60 5.43 13.64
C ALA A 75 -0.94 6.14 12.44
N MET A 76 -1.74 6.57 11.47
CA MET A 76 -1.28 7.27 10.28
C MET A 76 -1.42 8.78 10.45
N THR A 77 -0.38 9.54 10.06
CA THR A 77 -0.50 11.01 10.00
C THR A 77 -1.26 11.43 8.76
N GLU A 78 -1.88 12.60 8.81
CA GLU A 78 -2.59 13.16 7.67
C GLU A 78 -1.68 13.33 6.43
N GLU A 79 -0.45 13.80 6.62
CA GLU A 79 0.54 13.95 5.54
C GLU A 79 0.92 12.59 4.93
N ALA A 80 1.12 11.57 5.77
CA ALA A 80 1.39 10.22 5.28
C ALA A 80 0.20 9.68 4.49
N PHE A 81 -1.03 9.95 4.95
CA PHE A 81 -2.26 9.58 4.24
C PHE A 81 -2.31 10.23 2.87
N ASP A 82 -2.17 11.55 2.80
CA ASP A 82 -2.27 12.31 1.56
C ASP A 82 -1.21 11.86 0.54
N LYS A 83 0.01 11.56 1.00
CA LYS A 83 1.08 11.01 0.16
C LYS A 83 0.76 9.61 -0.37
N ALA A 84 0.29 8.71 0.49
CA ALA A 84 -0.04 7.33 0.10
C ALA A 84 -1.26 7.26 -0.83
N PHE A 85 -2.25 8.11 -0.58
CA PHE A 85 -3.44 8.25 -1.42
C PHE A 85 -3.07 8.75 -2.81
N ALA A 86 -2.31 9.85 -2.90
CA ALA A 86 -1.84 10.40 -4.18
C ALA A 86 -0.97 9.40 -4.97
N GLU A 87 -0.14 8.61 -4.29
CA GLU A 87 0.61 7.53 -4.93
C GLU A 87 -0.32 6.43 -5.48
N GLY A 88 -1.41 6.11 -4.77
CA GLY A 88 -2.47 5.23 -5.25
C GLY A 88 -3.13 5.74 -6.53
N GLU A 89 -3.51 7.02 -6.55
CA GLU A 89 -4.08 7.68 -7.72
C GLU A 89 -3.14 7.58 -8.92
N ARG A 90 -1.88 8.03 -8.74
CA ARG A 90 -0.85 8.01 -9.79
C ARG A 90 -0.67 6.62 -10.39
N LEU A 91 -0.55 5.59 -9.55
CA LEU A 91 -0.36 4.21 -10.01
C LEU A 91 -1.55 3.69 -10.81
N LEU A 92 -2.79 3.99 -10.40
CA LEU A 92 -3.93 3.56 -11.19
C LEU A 92 -4.03 4.37 -12.48
N GLU A 93 -3.77 5.67 -12.49
CA GLU A 93 -3.77 6.46 -13.71
C GLU A 93 -2.77 5.94 -14.75
N GLU A 94 -1.57 5.57 -14.31
CA GLU A 94 -0.55 4.94 -15.17
C GLU A 94 -1.02 3.59 -15.70
N ARG A 95 -1.57 2.74 -14.83
CA ARG A 95 -2.14 1.44 -15.25
C ARG A 95 -3.29 1.63 -16.22
N TRP A 96 -4.20 2.57 -15.94
CA TRP A 96 -5.40 2.85 -16.72
C TRP A 96 -5.06 3.22 -18.16
N LYS A 97 -4.01 4.03 -18.35
CA LYS A 97 -3.51 4.40 -19.70
C LYS A 97 -3.10 3.17 -20.52
N ASN A 98 -2.59 2.14 -19.87
CA ASN A 98 -2.13 0.89 -20.50
C ASN A 98 -3.22 -0.19 -20.60
N MET A 99 -4.36 -0.04 -19.92
CA MET A 99 -5.49 -0.97 -20.05
C MET A 99 -6.21 -0.82 -21.39
N SER A 100 -6.63 -1.95 -21.95
CA SER A 100 -7.57 -2.02 -23.07
C SER A 100 -8.96 -1.50 -22.67
N SER A 101 -9.81 -1.23 -23.67
CA SER A 101 -11.20 -0.84 -23.43
C SER A 101 -12.00 -1.91 -22.69
N ALA A 102 -11.75 -3.20 -22.98
CA ALA A 102 -12.41 -4.32 -22.31
C ALA A 102 -12.04 -4.41 -20.82
N GLU A 103 -10.75 -4.22 -20.49
CA GLU A 103 -10.29 -4.21 -19.09
C GLU A 103 -10.85 -3.01 -18.32
N ARG A 104 -10.89 -1.82 -18.93
CA ARG A 104 -11.52 -0.64 -18.32
C ARG A 104 -13.01 -0.85 -18.08
N ALA A 105 -13.71 -1.47 -19.03
CA ALA A 105 -15.13 -1.80 -18.88
C ALA A 105 -15.36 -2.78 -17.72
N ALA A 106 -14.57 -3.86 -17.66
CA ALA A 106 -14.63 -4.83 -16.57
C ALA A 106 -14.38 -4.18 -15.19
N ALA A 107 -13.39 -3.29 -15.09
CA ALA A 107 -13.11 -2.54 -13.87
C ALA A 107 -14.31 -1.66 -13.44
N CYS A 108 -15.00 -1.05 -14.40
CA CYS A 108 -16.20 -0.26 -14.09
C CYS A 108 -17.40 -1.11 -13.69
N GLU A 109 -17.55 -2.32 -14.22
CA GLU A 109 -18.58 -3.25 -13.76
C GLU A 109 -18.29 -3.74 -12.33
N GLU A 110 -17.03 -4.00 -11.99
CA GLU A 110 -16.63 -4.34 -10.62
C GLU A 110 -17.00 -3.22 -9.64
N MET A 111 -16.74 -1.96 -9.99
CA MET A 111 -17.11 -0.81 -9.14
C MET A 111 -18.61 -0.70 -8.89
N LYS A 112 -19.46 -1.07 -9.84
CA LYS A 112 -20.93 -1.09 -9.66
C LYS A 112 -21.40 -2.23 -8.76
N SER A 113 -20.61 -3.29 -8.64
CA SER A 113 -20.95 -4.47 -7.83
C SER A 113 -20.62 -4.29 -6.34
N ILE A 114 -19.93 -3.20 -5.97
CA ILE A 114 -19.71 -2.82 -4.58
C ILE A 114 -21.00 -2.13 -4.09
N PRO A 115 -21.79 -2.74 -3.18
CA PRO A 115 -22.99 -2.09 -2.67
C PRO A 115 -22.63 -0.80 -1.92
N ASP A 116 -23.39 0.27 -2.15
CA ASP A 116 -23.27 1.52 -1.40
C ASP A 116 -23.55 1.26 0.09
N GLY A 117 -22.50 1.13 0.91
CA GLY A 117 -22.59 1.13 2.36
C GLY A 117 -22.48 -0.24 3.05
N VAL A 118 -21.25 -0.73 3.19
CA VAL A 118 -20.86 -1.53 4.37
C VAL A 118 -20.09 -0.64 5.33
#